data_AF-A0A6N9Q4X9-F1
#
_entry.id   AF-A0A6N9Q4X9-F1
#
_cell.length_a   1.000
_cell.length_b   1.000
_cell.length_c   1.000
_cell.angle_alpha   90.00
_cell.angle_beta   90.00
_cell.angle_gamma   90.00
#
_symmetry.space_group_name_H-M   'P 1'
#
loop_
_entity.id
_entity.type
_entity.pdbx_description
1 polymer ?
#
loop_
_entity_poly.entity_id
_entity_poly.type
_entity_poly.pdbx_seq_one_letter_code
_entity_poly.pdbx_strand_id
1 'polypeptide(L)'
;MRILEVILFLLVLVMIMSMFNRKLRGTKLIKVLPWFSLLIFIIHGYTEGMRWQLSILYILIILQLFLSFKFINQWMFEHIRLKKAISVLVILFFVVSLLFTYAFPVYKMPVPEGKYEVGTVSFDLVDNNRQEIYSENISTNRKIKIQMWYPAQDVQEYNLVPWLEKDAGTVAKGVAKMMGFPQFVLSHTALVMSNSYENPPILEGEDLWPVVMISHGWTGFNNIHADVAELLASHGYLAISIDHTYGSAVTVFNDGEVAYVNEDALPEREITPNYLEYANTLVNTFAGDINLTLNHLEKINVGKVDEKFKGKLDLSNIGIIGHSTGGGASVATALDDDRVKALIGMDAWVEPIQKNKLDAGLQIPSLFLRSHEWEESLNNENLFLLLDKNKPPTDLFQINNTGHQDFSMIYMYSPLSKYFHITGELDGREGAKIQHEFILNFFDLYLKKSANKSIDDVANEFDVVNKLYSKTSSE
;
A
#
# COMPACT_ATOMS: atom_id res chain seq x y z
N MET A 1 -15.40 10.40 -3.61
CA MET A 1 -15.22 11.76 -4.17
C MET A 1 -15.04 12.74 -3.04
N ARG A 2 -14.23 13.79 -3.26
CA ARG A 2 -14.01 14.85 -2.26
C ARG A 2 -15.10 15.92 -2.34
N ILE A 3 -15.23 16.74 -1.30
CA ILE A 3 -16.37 17.65 -1.13
C ILE A 3 -16.40 18.69 -2.26
N LEU A 4 -15.27 19.32 -2.59
CA LEU A 4 -15.26 20.33 -3.65
C LEU A 4 -15.51 19.71 -5.02
N GLU A 5 -15.03 18.49 -5.28
CA GLU A 5 -15.35 17.75 -6.50
C GLU A 5 -16.86 17.53 -6.66
N VAL A 6 -17.54 17.07 -5.60
CA VAL A 6 -19.00 16.90 -5.60
C VAL A 6 -19.70 18.22 -5.93
N ILE A 7 -19.27 19.32 -5.31
CA ILE A 7 -19.82 20.66 -5.60
C ILE A 7 -19.62 21.02 -7.06
N LEU A 8 -18.43 20.80 -7.64
CA LEU A 8 -18.16 21.09 -9.06
C LEU A 8 -19.08 20.27 -9.99
N PHE A 9 -19.27 18.98 -9.74
CA PHE A 9 -20.20 18.16 -10.52
C PHE A 9 -21.64 18.66 -10.40
N LEU A 10 -22.10 19.03 -9.20
CA LEU A 10 -23.44 19.58 -8.99
C LEU A 10 -23.63 20.91 -9.73
N LEU A 11 -22.64 21.80 -9.70
CA LEU A 11 -22.69 23.07 -10.42
C LEU A 11 -22.78 22.86 -11.94
N VAL A 12 -21.96 21.94 -12.48
CA VAL A 12 -22.01 21.57 -13.90
C VAL A 12 -23.35 20.91 -14.26
N LEU A 13 -23.89 20.05 -13.40
CA LEU A 13 -25.19 19.41 -13.60
C LEU A 13 -26.33 20.43 -13.65
N VAL A 14 -26.36 21.41 -12.74
CA VAL A 14 -27.34 22.51 -12.77
C VAL A 14 -27.24 23.30 -14.08
N MET A 15 -26.02 23.55 -14.55
CA MET A 15 -25.80 24.20 -15.85
C MET A 15 -26.35 23.36 -17.01
N ILE A 16 -26.10 22.05 -17.04
CA ILE A 16 -26.65 21.11 -18.03
C ILE A 16 -28.19 21.15 -18.02
N MET A 17 -28.82 21.06 -16.84
CA MET A 17 -30.28 21.12 -16.70
C MET A 17 -30.86 22.44 -17.22
N SER A 18 -30.17 23.56 -17.02
CA SER A 18 -30.59 24.87 -17.52
C SER A 18 -30.63 24.97 -19.05
N MET A 19 -29.87 24.12 -19.77
CA MET A 19 -29.86 24.10 -21.24
C MET A 19 -31.21 23.64 -21.83
N PHE A 20 -31.92 22.79 -21.10
CA PHE A 20 -33.20 22.18 -21.47
C PHE A 20 -34.40 22.88 -20.83
N ASN A 21 -34.22 23.56 -19.69
CA ASN A 21 -35.30 24.24 -19.00
C ASN A 21 -35.26 25.77 -19.19
N ARG A 22 -36.19 26.29 -20.01
CA ARG A 22 -36.29 27.74 -20.30
C ARG A 22 -36.56 28.60 -19.07
N LYS A 23 -37.27 28.10 -18.06
CA LYS A 23 -37.57 28.86 -16.82
C LYS A 23 -36.30 29.06 -15.99
N LEU A 24 -35.47 28.02 -15.86
CA LEU A 24 -34.19 28.09 -15.13
C LEU A 24 -33.21 29.05 -15.82
N ARG A 25 -33.13 29.00 -17.16
CA ARG A 25 -32.18 29.77 -17.97
C ARG A 25 -32.29 31.30 -17.82
N GLY A 26 -33.49 31.81 -17.52
CA GLY A 26 -33.74 33.25 -17.39
C GLY A 26 -33.37 33.83 -16.02
N THR A 27 -33.07 32.98 -15.03
CA THR A 27 -32.81 33.42 -13.66
C THR A 27 -31.47 34.16 -13.53
N LYS A 28 -31.38 35.11 -12.58
CA LYS A 28 -30.09 35.75 -12.23
C LYS A 28 -29.07 34.72 -11.76
N LEU A 29 -29.52 33.66 -11.09
CA LEU A 29 -28.69 32.58 -10.55
C LEU A 29 -27.85 31.90 -11.65
N ILE A 30 -28.48 31.47 -12.76
CA ILE A 30 -27.76 30.81 -13.88
C ILE A 30 -26.71 31.72 -14.54
N LYS A 31 -26.86 33.05 -14.46
CA LYS A 31 -25.86 33.98 -15.00
C LYS A 31 -24.63 34.12 -14.11
N VAL A 32 -24.78 33.93 -12.80
CA VAL A 32 -23.69 34.03 -11.82
C VAL A 32 -22.99 32.67 -11.64
N LEU A 33 -23.71 31.57 -11.87
CA LEU A 33 -23.22 30.21 -11.63
C LEU A 33 -21.86 29.89 -12.27
N PRO A 34 -21.55 30.27 -13.53
CA PRO A 34 -20.25 29.98 -14.14
C PRO A 34 -19.07 30.64 -13.40
N TRP A 35 -19.26 31.84 -12.86
CA TRP A 35 -18.25 32.53 -12.06
C TRP A 35 -18.05 31.87 -10.71
N PHE A 36 -19.14 31.41 -10.10
CA PHE A 36 -19.07 30.64 -8.86
C PHE A 36 -18.39 29.28 -9.09
N SER A 37 -18.70 28.58 -10.19
CA SER A 37 -17.99 27.36 -10.59
C SER A 37 -16.50 27.58 -10.78
N LEU A 38 -16.11 28.71 -11.41
CA LEU A 38 -14.71 29.07 -11.58
C LEU A 38 -14.02 29.32 -10.22
N LEU A 39 -14.70 30.01 -9.30
CA LEU A 39 -14.18 30.24 -7.95
C LEU A 39 -13.97 28.91 -7.20
N ILE A 40 -14.97 28.03 -7.18
CA ILE A 40 -14.84 26.71 -6.55
C ILE A 40 -13.75 25.87 -7.23
N PHE A 41 -13.61 25.96 -8.55
CA PHE A 41 -12.55 25.29 -9.29
C PHE A 41 -11.16 25.75 -8.86
N ILE A 42 -10.96 27.07 -8.70
CA ILE A 42 -9.70 27.64 -8.20
C ILE A 42 -9.42 27.17 -6.76
N ILE A 43 -10.43 27.21 -5.89
CA ILE A 43 -10.29 26.74 -4.50
C ILE A 43 -9.93 25.26 -4.46
N HIS A 44 -10.61 24.43 -5.25
CA HIS A 44 -10.31 23.01 -5.41
C HIS A 44 -8.86 22.78 -5.85
N GLY A 45 -8.41 23.47 -6.89
CA GLY A 45 -7.04 23.36 -7.39
C GLY A 45 -5.98 23.71 -6.33
N TYR A 46 -6.27 24.67 -5.45
CA TYR A 46 -5.36 25.09 -4.38
C TYR A 46 -5.39 24.17 -3.15
N THR A 47 -6.57 23.65 -2.77
CA THR A 47 -6.76 22.93 -1.48
C THR A 47 -6.76 21.42 -1.62
N GLU A 48 -7.39 20.89 -2.66
CA GLU A 48 -7.50 19.46 -2.92
C GLU A 48 -6.49 19.01 -4.00
N GLY A 49 -5.92 19.95 -4.76
CA GLY A 49 -4.97 19.63 -5.82
C GLY A 49 -5.63 19.12 -7.09
N MET A 50 -4.97 19.39 -8.22
CA MET A 50 -5.45 19.05 -9.55
C MET A 50 -5.21 17.59 -9.88
N ARG A 51 -6.18 16.93 -10.55
CA ARG A 51 -6.04 15.55 -11.02
C ARG A 51 -6.69 15.35 -12.38
N TRP A 52 -6.10 14.47 -13.18
CA TRP A 52 -6.45 14.34 -14.60
C TRP A 52 -7.85 13.74 -14.84
N GLN A 53 -8.39 12.98 -13.89
CA GLN A 53 -9.74 12.40 -13.95
C GLN A 53 -10.83 13.48 -14.13
N LEU A 54 -10.52 14.69 -13.65
CA LEU A 54 -11.40 15.86 -13.70
C LEU A 54 -11.05 16.82 -14.84
N SER A 55 -10.03 16.54 -15.67
CA SER A 55 -9.63 17.42 -16.78
C SER A 55 -10.79 17.76 -17.71
N ILE A 56 -11.65 16.78 -18.01
CA ILE A 56 -12.86 16.99 -18.82
C ILE A 56 -13.84 17.91 -18.09
N LEU A 57 -14.07 17.72 -16.79
CA LEU A 57 -14.91 18.59 -15.98
C LEU A 57 -14.36 20.02 -15.93
N TYR A 58 -13.04 20.20 -15.82
CA TYR A 58 -12.39 21.51 -15.83
C TYR A 58 -12.61 22.23 -17.15
N ILE A 59 -12.47 21.51 -18.27
CA ILE A 59 -12.79 22.04 -19.60
C ILE A 59 -14.27 22.44 -19.68
N LEU A 60 -15.19 21.63 -19.13
CA LEU A 60 -16.61 21.97 -19.10
C LEU A 60 -16.90 23.23 -18.27
N ILE A 61 -16.19 23.47 -17.17
CA ILE A 61 -16.33 24.68 -16.35
C ILE A 61 -15.89 25.92 -17.14
N ILE A 62 -14.74 25.84 -17.82
CA ILE A 62 -14.24 26.93 -18.67
C ILE A 62 -15.19 27.17 -19.86
N LEU A 63 -15.66 26.09 -20.49
CA LEU A 63 -16.64 26.16 -21.58
C LEU A 63 -17.95 26.80 -21.12
N GLN A 64 -18.43 26.51 -19.92
CA GLN A 64 -19.64 27.14 -19.36
C GLN A 64 -19.46 28.64 -19.17
N LEU A 65 -18.30 29.08 -18.70
CA LEU A 65 -17.98 30.50 -18.59
C LEU A 65 -18.03 31.15 -19.97
N PHE A 66 -17.42 30.53 -20.98
CA PHE A 66 -17.47 31.01 -22.36
C PHE A 66 -18.90 31.06 -22.91
N LEU A 67 -19.70 30.01 -22.74
CA LEU A 67 -21.10 29.96 -23.20
C LEU A 67 -22.03 30.93 -22.45
N SER A 68 -21.60 31.46 -21.30
CA SER A 68 -22.37 32.43 -20.52
C SER A 68 -22.39 33.84 -21.14
N PHE A 69 -21.42 34.16 -22.00
CA PHE A 69 -21.38 35.47 -22.64
C PHE A 69 -22.58 35.67 -23.57
N LYS A 70 -23.18 36.86 -23.47
CA LYS A 70 -24.47 37.19 -24.10
C LYS A 70 -24.46 36.95 -25.62
N PHE A 71 -23.39 37.33 -26.31
CA PHE A 71 -23.27 37.19 -27.76
C PHE A 71 -23.23 35.72 -28.20
N ILE A 72 -22.49 34.87 -27.48
CA ILE A 72 -22.37 33.43 -27.76
C ILE A 72 -23.70 32.73 -27.52
N ASN A 73 -24.34 33.05 -26.40
CA ASN A 73 -25.62 32.49 -26.06
C ASN A 73 -26.68 32.84 -27.11
N GLN A 74 -26.70 34.10 -27.59
CA GLN A 74 -27.60 34.54 -28.66
C GLN A 74 -27.34 33.81 -29.98
N TRP A 75 -26.08 33.69 -30.39
CA TRP A 75 -25.68 32.94 -31.59
C TRP A 75 -26.11 31.46 -31.53
N MET A 76 -26.00 30.81 -30.36
CA MET A 76 -26.48 29.44 -30.16
C MET A 76 -28.00 29.28 -30.27
N PHE A 77 -28.78 30.35 -30.03
CA PHE A 77 -30.23 30.30 -30.26
C PHE A 77 -30.58 30.24 -31.75
N GLU A 78 -29.77 30.89 -32.59
CA GLU A 78 -29.95 30.89 -34.05
C GLU A 78 -29.60 29.52 -34.67
N HIS A 79 -28.76 28.71 -33.99
CA HIS A 79 -28.26 27.43 -34.49
C HIS A 79 -28.73 26.23 -33.65
N ILE A 80 -30.03 25.92 -33.67
CA ILE A 80 -30.65 24.92 -32.78
C ILE A 80 -30.09 23.50 -32.90
N ARG A 81 -29.70 23.05 -34.11
CA ARG A 81 -29.08 21.72 -34.31
C ARG A 81 -27.73 21.62 -33.63
N LEU A 82 -26.89 22.65 -33.80
CA LEU A 82 -25.59 22.75 -33.15
C LEU A 82 -25.72 22.78 -31.63
N LYS A 83 -26.68 23.56 -31.10
CA LYS A 83 -26.96 23.57 -29.65
C LYS A 83 -27.28 22.18 -29.11
N LYS A 84 -28.11 21.39 -29.82
CA LYS A 84 -28.42 20.01 -29.41
C LYS A 84 -27.17 19.13 -29.42
N ALA A 85 -26.36 19.20 -30.47
CA ALA A 85 -25.10 18.46 -30.56
C ALA A 85 -24.15 18.79 -29.40
N ILE A 86 -23.94 20.07 -29.12
CA ILE A 86 -23.12 20.53 -27.98
C ILE A 86 -23.69 20.02 -26.66
N SER A 87 -25.01 20.05 -26.47
CA SER A 87 -25.64 19.57 -25.23
C SER A 87 -25.39 18.07 -25.01
N VAL A 88 -25.49 17.27 -26.07
CA VAL A 88 -25.18 15.82 -26.01
C VAL A 88 -23.71 15.59 -25.67
N LEU A 89 -22.79 16.33 -26.32
CA LEU A 89 -21.36 16.22 -26.04
C LEU A 89 -21.02 16.61 -24.60
N VAL A 90 -21.63 17.68 -24.07
CA VAL A 90 -21.43 18.10 -22.67
C VAL A 90 -21.93 17.02 -21.70
N ILE A 91 -23.08 16.40 -21.96
CA ILE A 91 -23.60 15.30 -21.13
C ILE A 91 -22.65 14.10 -21.20
N LEU A 92 -22.19 13.72 -22.39
CA LEU A 92 -21.24 12.62 -22.57
C LEU A 92 -19.95 12.88 -21.79
N PHE A 93 -19.36 14.07 -21.94
CA PHE A 93 -18.15 14.47 -21.23
C PHE A 93 -18.33 14.53 -19.71
N PHE A 94 -19.49 14.98 -19.24
CA PHE A 94 -19.83 14.94 -17.83
C PHE A 94 -19.87 13.50 -17.29
N VAL A 95 -20.52 12.59 -18.01
CA VAL A 95 -20.60 11.16 -17.65
C VAL A 95 -19.20 10.51 -17.68
N VAL A 96 -18.39 10.78 -18.71
CA VAL A 96 -17.01 10.26 -18.79
C VAL A 96 -16.17 10.74 -17.59
N SER A 97 -16.28 12.01 -17.20
CA SER A 97 -15.55 12.51 -16.04
C SER A 97 -16.02 11.88 -14.72
N LEU A 98 -17.32 11.59 -14.57
CA LEU A 98 -17.83 10.82 -13.44
C LEU A 98 -17.25 9.39 -13.42
N LEU A 99 -17.20 8.72 -14.57
CA LEU A 99 -16.66 7.38 -14.70
C LEU A 99 -15.17 7.32 -14.32
N PHE A 100 -14.35 8.26 -14.80
CA PHE A 100 -12.94 8.33 -14.39
C PHE A 100 -12.76 8.65 -12.91
N THR A 101 -13.62 9.50 -12.37
CA THR A 101 -13.61 9.84 -10.94
C THR A 101 -13.97 8.63 -10.07
N TYR A 102 -14.90 7.79 -10.53
CA TYR A 102 -15.25 6.53 -9.89
C TYR A 102 -14.14 5.48 -10.03
N ALA A 103 -13.56 5.34 -11.23
CA ALA A 103 -12.52 4.36 -11.53
C ALA A 103 -11.19 4.64 -10.80
N PHE A 104 -10.86 5.91 -10.59
CA PHE A 104 -9.61 6.32 -9.94
C PHE A 104 -9.90 7.37 -8.85
N PRO A 105 -10.47 6.93 -7.71
CA PRO A 105 -10.83 7.83 -6.63
C PRO A 105 -9.62 8.16 -5.75
N VAL A 106 -9.60 9.35 -5.16
CA VAL A 106 -8.70 9.65 -4.04
C VAL A 106 -9.34 9.08 -2.77
N TYR A 107 -8.89 7.90 -2.35
CA TYR A 107 -9.37 7.27 -1.13
C TYR A 107 -8.78 7.92 0.12
N LYS A 108 -9.41 7.63 1.27
CA LYS A 108 -8.81 7.83 2.58
C LYS A 108 -8.23 6.51 3.05
N MET A 109 -7.03 6.55 3.61
CA MET A 109 -6.48 5.41 4.35
C MET A 109 -7.39 5.09 5.55
N PRO A 110 -7.47 3.81 5.96
CA PRO A 110 -8.13 3.45 7.21
C PRO A 110 -7.44 4.18 8.37
N VAL A 111 -8.22 4.70 9.31
CA VAL A 111 -7.66 5.33 10.52
C VAL A 111 -7.22 4.21 11.46
N PRO A 112 -5.97 4.19 11.93
CA PRO A 112 -5.53 3.16 12.87
C PRO A 112 -6.28 3.30 14.21
N GLU A 113 -6.75 2.18 14.77
CA GLU A 113 -7.61 2.16 15.97
C GLU A 113 -6.84 2.17 17.31
N GLY A 114 -5.51 2.27 17.25
CA GLY A 114 -4.65 2.22 18.44
C GLY A 114 -4.66 3.51 19.26
N LYS A 115 -4.01 3.46 20.41
CA LYS A 115 -3.95 4.57 21.39
C LYS A 115 -2.99 5.69 20.98
N TYR A 116 -1.98 5.36 20.19
CA TYR A 116 -0.87 6.27 19.92
C TYR A 116 -1.00 6.93 18.55
N GLU A 117 -0.66 8.22 18.49
CA GLU A 117 -0.39 8.89 17.22
C GLU A 117 0.84 8.27 16.56
N VAL A 118 0.93 8.33 15.24
CA VAL A 118 1.96 7.62 14.48
C VAL A 118 2.95 8.61 13.86
N GLY A 119 4.23 8.46 14.19
CA GLY A 119 5.33 9.13 13.51
C GLY A 119 5.94 8.24 12.45
N THR A 120 6.52 8.84 11.39
CA THR A 120 7.28 8.10 10.38
C THR A 120 8.58 8.77 9.98
N VAL A 121 9.58 7.97 9.61
CA VAL A 121 10.89 8.42 9.12
C VAL A 121 11.51 7.34 8.23
N SER A 122 12.31 7.76 7.24
CA SER A 122 12.92 6.85 6.25
C SER A 122 14.45 6.96 6.25
N PHE A 123 15.12 5.83 6.03
CA PHE A 123 16.59 5.72 5.99
C PHE A 123 17.05 4.99 4.74
N ASP A 124 18.20 5.42 4.19
CA ASP A 124 18.88 4.71 3.11
C ASP A 124 20.02 3.89 3.70
N LEU A 125 20.08 2.61 3.35
CA LEU A 125 21.04 1.65 3.87
C LEU A 125 21.93 1.14 2.74
N VAL A 126 23.22 1.02 3.02
CA VAL A 126 24.20 0.40 2.11
C VAL A 126 24.81 -0.81 2.80
N ASP A 127 24.73 -1.97 2.14
CA ASP A 127 25.39 -3.19 2.55
C ASP A 127 26.80 -3.27 1.97
N ASN A 128 27.80 -2.96 2.78
CA ASN A 128 29.20 -3.00 2.33
C ASN A 128 29.75 -4.42 2.11
N ASN A 129 28.97 -5.47 2.43
CA ASN A 129 29.38 -6.86 2.30
C ASN A 129 28.70 -7.57 1.12
N ARG A 130 27.70 -6.97 0.47
CA ARG A 130 27.00 -7.52 -0.69
C ARG A 130 27.10 -6.58 -1.89
N GLN A 131 27.46 -7.14 -3.04
CA GLN A 131 27.38 -6.42 -4.31
C GLN A 131 25.92 -6.37 -4.79
N GLU A 132 25.58 -5.31 -5.51
CA GLU A 132 24.32 -5.19 -6.24
C GLU A 132 24.38 -6.03 -7.52
N ILE A 133 23.44 -6.95 -7.68
CA ILE A 133 23.44 -7.94 -8.78
C ILE A 133 22.38 -7.64 -9.85
N TYR A 134 21.51 -6.65 -9.63
CA TYR A 134 20.41 -6.30 -10.54
C TYR A 134 20.56 -4.92 -11.18
N SER A 135 21.52 -4.10 -10.76
CA SER A 135 21.77 -2.82 -11.42
C SER A 135 22.54 -3.00 -12.74
N GLU A 136 22.46 -2.00 -13.63
CA GLU A 136 23.35 -1.94 -14.81
C GLU A 136 24.84 -1.82 -14.42
N ASN A 137 25.13 -1.32 -13.21
CA ASN A 137 26.49 -1.18 -12.68
C ASN A 137 26.72 -2.11 -11.47
N ILE A 138 26.98 -3.38 -11.80
CA ILE A 138 27.20 -4.49 -10.86
C ILE A 138 28.41 -4.29 -9.91
N SER A 139 29.19 -3.22 -10.07
CA SER A 139 30.32 -2.87 -9.18
C SER A 139 29.93 -2.06 -7.93
N THR A 140 28.63 -1.82 -7.74
CA THR A 140 28.12 -1.06 -6.59
C THR A 140 27.69 -1.98 -5.45
N ASN A 141 27.76 -1.49 -4.22
CA ASN A 141 27.23 -2.21 -3.06
C ASN A 141 25.69 -2.18 -3.06
N ARG A 142 25.06 -3.22 -2.52
CA ARG A 142 23.61 -3.31 -2.37
C ARG A 142 23.10 -2.13 -1.53
N LYS A 143 22.23 -1.30 -2.11
CA LYS A 143 21.57 -0.15 -1.46
C LYS A 143 20.08 -0.45 -1.34
N ILE A 144 19.46 -0.17 -0.20
CA ILE A 144 18.01 -0.30 0.03
C ILE A 144 17.48 0.90 0.80
N LYS A 145 16.16 1.08 0.78
CA LYS A 145 15.48 2.07 1.63
C LYS A 145 14.61 1.35 2.63
N ILE A 146 14.54 1.88 3.85
CA ILE A 146 13.57 1.46 4.85
C ILE A 146 12.74 2.65 5.30
N GLN A 147 11.50 2.40 5.67
CA GLN A 147 10.63 3.35 6.34
C GLN A 147 10.18 2.77 7.67
N MET A 148 10.24 3.59 8.72
CA MET A 148 9.84 3.23 10.08
C MET A 148 8.58 3.99 10.47
N TRP A 149 7.67 3.31 11.16
CA TRP A 149 6.52 3.88 11.84
C TRP A 149 6.62 3.58 13.34
N TYR A 150 6.30 4.58 14.16
CA TYR A 150 6.51 4.50 15.60
C TYR A 150 5.45 5.27 16.39
N PRO A 151 5.21 4.90 17.66
CA PRO A 151 4.38 5.69 18.56
C PRO A 151 5.00 7.07 18.75
N ALA A 152 4.26 8.13 18.46
CA ALA A 152 4.73 9.50 18.52
C ALA A 152 4.03 10.32 19.60
N GLN A 153 4.66 11.43 19.98
CA GLN A 153 4.10 12.45 20.85
C GLN A 153 4.26 13.84 20.22
N ASP A 154 3.56 14.84 20.78
CA ASP A 154 3.69 16.26 20.37
C ASP A 154 3.51 16.50 18.86
N VAL A 155 2.63 15.73 18.22
CA VAL A 155 2.45 15.72 16.75
C VAL A 155 1.79 17.00 16.20
N GLN A 156 1.30 17.89 17.05
CA GLN A 156 0.53 19.07 16.64
C GLN A 156 1.36 20.08 15.82
N GLU A 157 2.69 20.06 15.95
CA GLU A 157 3.61 20.91 15.19
C GLU A 157 4.10 20.25 13.88
N TYR A 158 3.68 19.00 13.63
CA TYR A 158 4.16 18.18 12.52
C TYR A 158 3.07 18.02 11.45
N ASN A 159 3.51 17.84 10.21
CA ASN A 159 2.60 17.63 9.09
C ASN A 159 2.36 16.14 8.85
N LEU A 160 1.14 15.80 8.46
CA LEU A 160 0.84 14.48 7.91
C LEU A 160 1.62 14.27 6.60
N VAL A 161 2.11 13.05 6.38
CA VAL A 161 2.75 12.67 5.11
C VAL A 161 1.75 12.06 4.13
N PRO A 162 1.95 12.22 2.81
CA PRO A 162 1.22 11.42 1.83
C PRO A 162 1.45 9.91 2.04
N TRP A 163 0.49 9.10 1.61
CA TRP A 163 0.59 7.62 1.69
C TRP A 163 1.88 7.10 1.04
N LEU A 164 2.25 7.67 -0.11
CA LEU A 164 3.45 7.31 -0.87
C LEU A 164 4.65 8.23 -0.55
N GLU A 165 4.74 8.68 0.71
CA GLU A 165 5.77 9.58 1.24
C GLU A 165 5.87 10.95 0.48
N LYS A 166 6.96 11.68 0.71
CA LYS A 166 7.28 12.95 0.02
C LYS A 166 7.41 12.79 -1.51
N ASP A 167 7.76 11.59 -1.97
CA ASP A 167 8.04 11.27 -3.37
C ASP A 167 6.83 10.64 -4.10
N ALA A 168 5.62 10.84 -3.56
CA ALA A 168 4.40 10.19 -4.01
C ALA A 168 4.14 10.28 -5.52
N GLY A 169 4.49 11.41 -6.14
CA GLY A 169 4.36 11.59 -7.59
C GLY A 169 5.30 10.68 -8.40
N THR A 170 6.52 10.42 -7.91
CA THR A 170 7.48 9.51 -8.55
C THR A 170 7.06 8.06 -8.32
N VAL A 171 6.65 7.72 -7.10
CA VAL A 171 6.17 6.38 -6.76
C VAL A 171 4.95 6.01 -7.62
N ALA A 172 3.95 6.89 -7.71
CA ALA A 172 2.76 6.66 -8.54
C ALA A 172 3.09 6.43 -10.03
N LYS A 173 4.09 7.13 -10.58
CA LYS A 173 4.55 6.93 -11.95
C LYS A 173 5.27 5.60 -12.12
N GLY A 174 6.11 5.22 -11.15
CA GLY A 174 6.82 3.95 -11.14
C GLY A 174 5.86 2.76 -11.12
N VAL A 175 4.87 2.80 -10.22
CA VAL A 175 3.80 1.78 -10.16
C VAL A 175 2.99 1.76 -11.46
N ALA A 176 2.59 2.91 -12.00
CA ALA A 176 1.87 2.95 -13.28
C ALA A 176 2.69 2.32 -14.41
N LYS A 177 4.00 2.61 -14.49
CA LYS A 177 4.90 2.03 -15.48
C LYS A 177 5.00 0.51 -15.32
N MET A 178 5.19 0.02 -14.09
CA MET A 178 5.27 -1.41 -13.78
C MET A 178 3.99 -2.15 -14.21
N MET A 179 2.81 -1.54 -13.99
CA MET A 179 1.53 -2.10 -14.43
C MET A 179 1.27 -1.97 -15.95
N GLY A 180 2.21 -1.43 -16.72
CA GLY A 180 2.05 -1.19 -18.17
C GLY A 180 1.13 -0.01 -18.51
N PHE A 181 0.78 0.84 -17.55
CA PHE A 181 -0.05 2.02 -17.77
C PHE A 181 0.79 3.25 -18.14
N PRO A 182 0.18 4.22 -18.87
CA PRO A 182 0.75 5.56 -18.95
C PRO A 182 0.99 6.15 -17.57
N GLN A 183 2.14 6.78 -17.36
CA GLN A 183 2.62 7.25 -16.05
C GLN A 183 1.67 8.18 -15.29
N PHE A 184 0.75 8.86 -15.98
CA PHE A 184 -0.20 9.77 -15.34
C PHE A 184 -1.41 9.06 -14.73
N VAL A 185 -1.72 7.82 -15.13
CA VAL A 185 -2.98 7.15 -14.79
C VAL A 185 -3.18 7.05 -13.28
N LEU A 186 -2.14 6.67 -12.54
CA LEU A 186 -2.21 6.48 -11.09
C LEU A 186 -1.82 7.71 -10.27
N SER A 187 -1.62 8.88 -10.90
CA SER A 187 -1.18 10.10 -10.22
C SER A 187 -2.15 10.63 -9.14
N HIS A 188 -3.40 10.16 -9.13
CA HIS A 188 -4.34 10.49 -8.05
C HIS A 188 -3.96 9.91 -6.70
N THR A 189 -3.21 8.80 -6.68
CA THR A 189 -2.73 8.18 -5.43
C THR A 189 -1.76 9.08 -4.68
N ALA A 190 -1.07 9.99 -5.39
CA ALA A 190 -0.21 10.99 -4.76
C ALA A 190 -0.96 12.05 -3.95
N LEU A 191 -2.29 12.10 -4.06
CA LEU A 191 -3.16 12.97 -3.27
C LEU A 191 -3.75 12.26 -2.03
N VAL A 192 -3.45 10.97 -1.85
CA VAL A 192 -3.89 10.21 -0.67
C VAL A 192 -2.96 10.53 0.49
N MET A 193 -3.53 10.98 1.59
CA MET A 193 -2.80 11.22 2.83
C MET A 193 -2.78 9.96 3.70
N SER A 194 -1.64 9.73 4.37
CA SER A 194 -1.53 8.76 5.45
C SER A 194 -2.11 9.32 6.75
N ASN A 195 -2.05 8.53 7.82
CA ASN A 195 -2.35 8.96 9.19
C ASN A 195 -1.06 9.21 10.01
N SER A 196 0.10 9.29 9.34
CA SER A 196 1.41 9.41 9.97
C SER A 196 1.97 10.81 9.85
N TYR A 197 2.64 11.28 10.90
CA TYR A 197 3.32 12.57 10.94
C TYR A 197 4.80 12.44 10.57
N GLU A 198 5.32 13.41 9.83
CA GLU A 198 6.71 13.41 9.37
C GLU A 198 7.67 13.70 10.55
N ASN A 199 8.46 12.71 10.93
CA ASN A 199 9.56 12.86 11.87
C ASN A 199 9.24 13.55 13.24
N PRO A 200 8.08 13.30 13.90
CA PRO A 200 7.84 13.79 15.25
C PRO A 200 8.74 13.11 16.29
N PRO A 201 8.79 13.60 17.54
CA PRO A 201 9.42 12.88 18.64
C PRO A 201 8.75 11.52 18.84
N ILE A 202 9.56 10.48 19.09
CA ILE A 202 9.04 9.20 19.55
C ILE A 202 8.44 9.39 20.96
N LEU A 203 7.35 8.68 21.26
CA LEU A 203 6.72 8.70 22.57
C LEU A 203 7.73 8.31 23.66
N GLU A 204 7.87 9.18 24.66
CA GLU A 204 8.71 8.96 25.83
C GLU A 204 8.01 8.08 26.87
N GLY A 205 8.79 7.28 27.58
CA GLY A 205 8.31 6.29 28.54
C GLY A 205 9.38 5.26 28.91
N GLU A 206 9.05 4.40 29.88
CA GLU A 206 9.89 3.26 30.29
C GLU A 206 9.76 2.06 29.34
N ASP A 207 8.77 2.05 28.46
CA ASP A 207 8.50 0.94 27.56
C ASP A 207 9.51 0.90 26.39
N LEU A 208 10.05 -0.30 26.15
CA LEU A 208 10.71 -0.62 24.88
C LEU A 208 9.64 -1.10 23.89
N TRP A 209 9.75 -0.66 22.65
CA TRP A 209 8.78 -1.01 21.62
C TRP A 209 9.22 -2.27 20.86
N PRO A 210 8.43 -3.37 20.88
CA PRO A 210 8.70 -4.53 20.04
C PRO A 210 8.71 -4.13 18.57
N VAL A 211 9.58 -4.79 17.82
CA VAL A 211 9.89 -4.44 16.44
C VAL A 211 9.21 -5.41 15.51
N VAL A 212 8.53 -4.91 14.47
CA VAL A 212 7.94 -5.74 13.41
C VAL A 212 8.45 -5.28 12.06
N MET A 213 9.14 -6.16 11.34
CA MET A 213 9.56 -5.90 9.97
C MET A 213 8.48 -6.32 8.97
N ILE A 214 8.35 -5.59 7.87
CA ILE A 214 7.38 -5.82 6.81
C ILE A 214 8.14 -5.93 5.49
N SER A 215 8.03 -7.08 4.83
CA SER A 215 8.65 -7.35 3.53
C SER A 215 7.57 -7.60 2.48
N HIS A 216 7.53 -6.74 1.46
CA HIS A 216 6.54 -6.80 0.38
C HIS A 216 6.86 -7.93 -0.62
N GLY A 217 5.89 -8.28 -1.46
CA GLY A 217 6.07 -9.22 -2.58
C GLY A 217 6.89 -8.67 -3.75
N TRP A 218 7.21 -9.52 -4.73
CA TRP A 218 7.76 -9.07 -6.02
C TRP A 218 6.93 -7.93 -6.62
N THR A 219 7.60 -6.89 -7.15
CA THR A 219 7.02 -5.63 -7.65
C THR A 219 6.24 -4.78 -6.65
N GLY A 220 6.25 -5.14 -5.35
CA GLY A 220 5.73 -4.30 -4.28
C GLY A 220 6.58 -3.06 -4.02
N PHE A 221 6.34 -2.39 -2.90
CA PHE A 221 7.13 -1.25 -2.41
C PHE A 221 6.76 -0.99 -0.95
N ASN A 222 7.59 -0.26 -0.22
CA ASN A 222 7.49 -0.07 1.23
C ASN A 222 6.09 0.40 1.70
N ASN A 223 5.39 1.25 0.94
CA ASN A 223 4.10 1.80 1.32
C ASN A 223 2.88 0.90 1.00
N ILE A 224 3.05 -0.22 0.30
CA ILE A 224 1.91 -1.08 -0.08
C ILE A 224 1.27 -1.81 1.12
N HIS A 225 1.91 -1.77 2.29
CA HIS A 225 1.38 -2.26 3.58
C HIS A 225 1.42 -1.16 4.67
N ALA A 226 1.26 0.12 4.28
CA ALA A 226 1.32 1.23 5.23
C ALA A 226 0.20 1.19 6.27
N ASP A 227 -0.97 0.64 5.95
CA ASP A 227 -2.08 0.43 6.90
C ASP A 227 -1.70 -0.52 8.03
N VAL A 228 -0.99 -1.61 7.72
CA VAL A 228 -0.43 -2.54 8.72
C VAL A 228 0.63 -1.85 9.57
N ALA A 229 1.50 -1.04 8.97
CA ALA A 229 2.53 -0.32 9.72
C ALA A 229 1.93 0.72 10.69
N GLU A 230 0.92 1.49 10.23
CA GLU A 230 0.18 2.44 11.07
C GLU A 230 -0.63 1.75 12.17
N LEU A 231 -1.26 0.62 11.85
CA LEU A 231 -1.95 -0.22 12.83
C LEU A 231 -0.99 -0.63 13.95
N LEU A 232 0.15 -1.22 13.61
CA LEU A 232 1.13 -1.68 14.60
C LEU A 232 1.69 -0.52 15.42
N ALA A 233 2.09 0.58 14.77
CA ALA A 233 2.63 1.75 15.46
C ALA A 233 1.64 2.35 16.45
N SER A 234 0.38 2.52 16.06
CA SER A 234 -0.67 3.03 16.95
C SER A 234 -0.94 2.12 18.16
N HIS A 235 -0.59 0.84 18.07
CA HIS A 235 -0.72 -0.15 19.14
C HIS A 235 0.57 -0.34 19.95
N GLY A 236 1.61 0.46 19.73
CA GLY A 236 2.85 0.39 20.51
C GLY A 236 3.83 -0.64 19.97
N TYR A 237 4.04 -0.65 18.65
CA TYR A 237 5.12 -1.37 17.99
C TYR A 237 5.99 -0.39 17.19
N LEU A 238 7.23 -0.76 16.93
CA LEU A 238 8.04 -0.14 15.88
C LEU A 238 7.88 -0.98 14.61
N ALA A 239 7.19 -0.46 13.60
CA ALA A 239 6.99 -1.15 12.33
C ALA A 239 7.98 -0.64 11.28
N ILE A 240 8.64 -1.54 10.54
CA ILE A 240 9.66 -1.18 9.55
C ILE A 240 9.36 -1.88 8.23
N SER A 241 9.08 -1.10 7.19
CA SER A 241 8.89 -1.61 5.82
C SER A 241 10.13 -1.36 4.97
N ILE A 242 10.45 -2.31 4.09
CA ILE A 242 11.67 -2.30 3.27
C ILE A 242 11.29 -2.13 1.80
N ASP A 243 11.96 -1.20 1.12
CA ASP A 243 12.05 -1.19 -0.34
C ASP A 243 13.24 -2.06 -0.76
N HIS A 244 12.95 -3.25 -1.26
CA HIS A 244 13.94 -4.14 -1.84
C HIS A 244 14.33 -3.65 -3.24
N THR A 245 15.32 -2.78 -3.33
CA THR A 245 15.76 -2.13 -4.59
C THR A 245 15.91 -3.12 -5.76
N TYR A 246 15.43 -2.72 -6.94
CA TYR A 246 15.25 -3.56 -8.14
C TYR A 246 14.24 -4.70 -8.05
N GLY A 247 13.77 -5.07 -6.86
CA GLY A 247 12.60 -5.93 -6.66
C GLY A 247 11.31 -5.17 -6.38
N SER A 248 11.42 -3.95 -5.83
CA SER A 248 10.31 -3.01 -5.71
C SER A 248 9.95 -2.41 -7.07
N ALA A 249 8.67 -2.07 -7.30
CA ALA A 249 8.25 -1.35 -8.52
C ALA A 249 9.09 -0.08 -8.74
N VAL A 250 9.40 0.63 -7.65
CA VAL A 250 10.25 1.80 -7.61
C VAL A 250 10.76 2.01 -6.19
N THR A 251 12.03 2.37 -6.06
CA THR A 251 12.66 2.85 -4.83
C THR A 251 13.13 4.27 -5.07
N VAL A 252 12.73 5.20 -4.18
CA VAL A 252 13.17 6.60 -4.23
C VAL A 252 13.98 6.92 -2.97
N PHE A 253 15.29 7.07 -3.15
CA PHE A 253 16.25 7.34 -2.08
C PHE A 253 16.22 8.81 -1.64
N ASN A 254 16.73 9.09 -0.44
CA ASN A 254 16.72 10.43 0.14
C ASN A 254 17.59 11.44 -0.61
N ASP A 255 18.59 10.97 -1.36
CA ASP A 255 19.44 11.77 -2.25
C ASP A 255 18.77 12.08 -3.61
N GLY A 256 17.57 11.56 -3.86
CA GLY A 256 16.82 11.72 -5.09
C GLY A 256 17.15 10.68 -6.17
N GLU A 257 18.03 9.72 -5.89
CA GLU A 257 18.25 8.57 -6.77
C GLU A 257 16.97 7.72 -6.86
N VAL A 258 16.63 7.28 -8.07
CA VAL A 258 15.45 6.45 -8.34
C VAL A 258 15.89 5.15 -9.01
N ALA A 259 15.59 4.03 -8.38
CA ALA A 259 15.76 2.70 -8.95
C ALA A 259 14.38 2.11 -9.27
N TYR A 260 14.21 1.60 -10.49
CA TYR A 260 12.99 0.90 -10.89
C TYR A 260 13.19 -0.62 -10.76
N VAL A 261 12.09 -1.37 -10.74
CA VAL A 261 12.15 -2.83 -10.85
C VAL A 261 13.02 -3.26 -12.03
N ASN A 262 13.85 -4.29 -11.83
CA ASN A 262 14.54 -4.99 -12.90
C ASN A 262 13.81 -6.31 -13.16
N GLU A 263 13.08 -6.40 -14.27
CA GLU A 263 12.27 -7.58 -14.63
C GLU A 263 13.11 -8.86 -14.79
N ASP A 264 14.43 -8.77 -15.05
CA ASP A 264 15.33 -9.92 -15.12
C ASP A 264 15.63 -10.54 -13.75
N ALA A 265 15.31 -9.86 -12.64
CA ALA A 265 15.48 -10.43 -11.30
C ALA A 265 14.47 -11.57 -11.02
N LEU A 266 13.32 -11.55 -11.70
CA LEU A 266 12.37 -12.66 -11.72
C LEU A 266 11.72 -12.78 -13.11
N PRO A 267 12.39 -13.46 -14.05
CA PRO A 267 11.88 -13.61 -15.41
C PRO A 267 10.64 -14.52 -15.47
N GLU A 268 9.89 -14.44 -16.57
CA GLU A 268 8.70 -15.26 -16.80
C GLU A 268 9.00 -16.76 -16.67
N ARG A 269 8.19 -17.45 -15.86
CA ARG A 269 8.39 -18.85 -15.48
C ARG A 269 8.29 -19.77 -16.70
N GLU A 270 7.36 -19.50 -17.59
CA GLU A 270 7.00 -20.35 -18.73
C GLU A 270 8.13 -20.48 -19.75
N ILE A 271 9.00 -19.47 -19.84
CA ILE A 271 10.06 -19.38 -20.85
C ILE A 271 11.47 -19.51 -20.28
N THR A 272 11.62 -19.65 -18.95
CA THR A 272 12.92 -19.66 -18.26
C THR A 272 13.29 -21.08 -17.77
N PRO A 273 14.23 -21.79 -18.42
CA PRO A 273 14.57 -23.17 -18.07
C PRO A 273 15.09 -23.41 -16.63
N ASN A 274 15.57 -22.37 -15.95
CA ASN A 274 16.05 -22.42 -14.56
C ASN A 274 15.34 -21.39 -13.66
N TYR A 275 14.04 -21.17 -13.87
CA TYR A 275 13.26 -20.17 -13.13
C TYR A 275 13.49 -20.19 -11.61
N LEU A 276 13.55 -21.38 -11.00
CA LEU A 276 13.74 -21.51 -9.55
C LEU A 276 15.10 -20.99 -9.04
N GLU A 277 16.14 -20.94 -9.88
CA GLU A 277 17.44 -20.35 -9.49
C GLU A 277 17.33 -18.82 -9.38
N TYR A 278 16.63 -18.16 -10.31
CA TYR A 278 16.33 -16.73 -10.24
C TYR A 278 15.44 -16.43 -9.04
N ALA A 279 14.36 -17.19 -8.88
CA ALA A 279 13.44 -17.06 -7.75
C ALA A 279 14.14 -17.23 -6.40
N ASN A 280 15.02 -18.23 -6.27
CA ASN A 280 15.81 -18.46 -5.06
C ASN A 280 16.78 -17.30 -4.81
N THR A 281 17.43 -16.79 -5.85
CA THR A 281 18.34 -15.63 -5.75
C THR A 281 17.58 -14.39 -5.26
N LEU A 282 16.39 -14.14 -5.79
CA LEU A 282 15.54 -13.01 -5.39
C LEU A 282 15.10 -13.13 -3.92
N VAL A 283 14.57 -14.28 -3.52
CA VAL A 283 14.15 -14.54 -2.12
C VAL A 283 15.31 -14.34 -1.15
N ASN A 284 16.51 -14.84 -1.48
CA ASN A 284 17.69 -14.66 -0.63
C ASN A 284 18.23 -13.23 -0.66
N THR A 285 18.02 -12.48 -1.75
CA THR A 285 18.35 -11.04 -1.79
C THR A 285 17.47 -10.27 -0.81
N PHE A 286 16.16 -10.53 -0.83
CA PHE A 286 15.21 -9.94 0.12
C PHE A 286 15.55 -10.34 1.56
N ALA A 287 15.89 -11.61 1.81
CA ALA A 287 16.31 -12.07 3.14
C ALA A 287 17.58 -11.36 3.63
N GLY A 288 18.55 -11.13 2.73
CA GLY A 288 19.75 -10.34 3.04
C GLY A 288 19.43 -8.88 3.35
N ASP A 289 18.43 -8.29 2.69
CA ASP A 289 17.97 -6.91 2.98
C ASP A 289 17.27 -6.81 4.35
N ILE A 290 16.52 -7.85 4.73
CA ILE A 290 15.95 -7.99 6.08
C ILE A 290 17.08 -8.06 7.11
N ASN A 291 18.10 -8.90 6.89
CA ASN A 291 19.25 -8.99 7.79
C ASN A 291 20.04 -7.67 7.88
N LEU A 292 20.24 -6.97 6.76
CA LEU A 292 20.86 -5.64 6.74
C LEU A 292 20.07 -4.66 7.61
N THR A 293 18.74 -4.69 7.52
CA THR A 293 17.85 -3.85 8.32
C THR A 293 17.99 -4.17 9.80
N LEU A 294 17.97 -5.44 10.19
CA LEU A 294 18.21 -5.86 11.59
C LEU A 294 19.54 -5.31 12.14
N ASN A 295 20.62 -5.44 11.38
CA ASN A 295 21.94 -4.92 11.76
C ASN A 295 21.95 -3.38 11.87
N HIS A 296 21.12 -2.70 11.07
CA HIS A 296 20.97 -1.26 11.14
C HIS A 296 20.16 -0.82 12.37
N LEU A 297 19.12 -1.55 12.75
CA LEU A 297 18.32 -1.28 13.94
C LEU A 297 19.15 -1.34 15.22
N GLU A 298 20.16 -2.22 15.31
CA GLU A 298 21.12 -2.22 16.43
C GLU A 298 21.88 -0.89 16.55
N LYS A 299 22.25 -0.28 15.42
CA LYS A 299 22.94 1.04 15.39
C LYS A 299 21.99 2.17 15.77
N ILE A 300 20.74 2.11 15.30
CA ILE A 300 19.68 3.05 15.71
C ILE A 300 19.46 2.97 17.23
N ASN A 301 19.34 1.75 17.78
CA ASN A 301 19.03 1.56 19.19
C ASN A 301 20.16 2.03 20.14
N VAL A 302 21.41 2.11 19.68
CA VAL A 302 22.51 2.72 20.46
C VAL A 302 22.69 4.22 20.21
N GLY A 303 21.84 4.84 19.38
CA GLY A 303 21.86 6.27 19.07
C GLY A 303 22.95 6.69 18.08
N LYS A 304 23.51 5.77 17.28
CA LYS A 304 24.55 6.09 16.29
C LYS A 304 24.00 6.68 14.99
N VAL A 305 22.73 6.45 14.71
CA VAL A 305 22.06 6.90 13.47
C VAL A 305 21.14 8.08 13.79
N ASP A 306 20.29 7.92 14.80
CA ASP A 306 19.39 8.96 15.29
C ASP A 306 19.23 8.80 16.80
N GLU A 307 19.59 9.83 17.57
CA GLU A 307 19.58 9.77 19.03
C GLU A 307 18.17 9.62 19.61
N LYS A 308 17.11 10.02 18.88
CA LYS A 308 15.73 9.94 19.39
C LYS A 308 15.28 8.50 19.66
N PHE A 309 15.85 7.53 18.94
CA PHE A 309 15.52 6.11 19.08
C PHE A 309 16.46 5.37 20.04
N LYS A 310 17.41 6.06 20.66
CA LYS A 310 18.40 5.44 21.55
C LYS A 310 17.70 4.76 22.74
N GLY A 311 17.88 3.45 22.85
CA GLY A 311 17.32 2.63 23.92
C GLY A 311 15.80 2.54 23.88
N LYS A 312 15.18 2.67 22.69
CA LYS A 312 13.72 2.61 22.52
C LYS A 312 13.23 1.35 21.82
N LEU A 313 14.11 0.64 21.11
CA LEU A 313 13.75 -0.58 20.37
C LEU A 313 13.93 -1.80 21.29
N ASP A 314 12.88 -2.62 21.40
CA ASP A 314 12.99 -3.95 21.98
C ASP A 314 13.51 -4.94 20.93
N LEU A 315 14.83 -5.00 20.78
CA LEU A 315 15.48 -5.93 19.87
C LEU A 315 15.47 -7.39 20.36
N SER A 316 14.91 -7.67 21.54
CA SER A 316 14.71 -9.04 22.01
C SER A 316 13.39 -9.64 21.52
N ASN A 317 12.45 -8.80 21.07
CA ASN A 317 11.13 -9.19 20.57
C ASN A 317 10.93 -8.62 19.16
N ILE A 318 11.47 -9.33 18.16
CA ILE A 318 11.36 -8.96 16.75
C ILE A 318 10.42 -9.92 16.01
N GLY A 319 9.38 -9.39 15.39
CA GLY A 319 8.50 -10.11 14.46
C GLY A 319 8.79 -9.77 13.01
N ILE A 320 8.36 -10.65 12.09
CA ILE A 320 8.37 -10.35 10.64
C ILE A 320 7.01 -10.67 10.04
N ILE A 321 6.50 -9.77 9.21
CA ILE A 321 5.41 -9.98 8.26
C ILE A 321 6.02 -10.01 6.87
N GLY A 322 5.69 -11.02 6.08
CA GLY A 322 6.11 -11.07 4.68
C GLY A 322 4.96 -11.45 3.76
N HIS A 323 4.80 -10.73 2.65
CA HIS A 323 3.85 -11.05 1.58
C HIS A 323 4.56 -11.69 0.38
N SER A 324 4.02 -12.76 -0.20
CA SER A 324 4.54 -13.36 -1.44
C SER A 324 6.05 -13.68 -1.35
N THR A 325 6.87 -13.17 -2.27
CA THR A 325 8.35 -13.22 -2.22
C THR A 325 8.91 -12.73 -0.89
N GLY A 326 8.36 -11.66 -0.31
CA GLY A 326 8.73 -11.17 1.01
C GLY A 326 8.37 -12.15 2.13
N GLY A 327 7.30 -12.93 1.97
CA GLY A 327 6.96 -14.06 2.85
C GLY A 327 8.00 -15.17 2.78
N GLY A 328 8.43 -15.55 1.58
CA GLY A 328 9.54 -16.48 1.37
C GLY A 328 10.85 -15.97 2.00
N ALA A 329 11.15 -14.69 1.80
CA ALA A 329 12.34 -14.05 2.39
C ALA A 329 12.29 -13.99 3.91
N SER A 330 11.10 -13.76 4.47
CA SER A 330 10.86 -13.79 5.92
C SER A 330 11.10 -15.19 6.50
N VAL A 331 10.61 -16.23 5.83
CA VAL A 331 10.89 -17.63 6.20
C VAL A 331 12.37 -17.94 6.10
N ALA A 332 13.02 -17.59 4.99
CA ALA A 332 14.45 -17.79 4.80
C ALA A 332 15.29 -17.09 5.88
N THR A 333 14.90 -15.87 6.27
CA THR A 333 15.55 -15.14 7.36
C THR A 333 15.34 -15.84 8.70
N ALA A 334 14.11 -16.22 9.04
CA ALA A 334 13.78 -16.84 10.32
C ALA A 334 14.36 -18.25 10.51
N LEU A 335 14.75 -18.92 9.42
CA LEU A 335 15.50 -20.18 9.47
C LEU A 335 16.97 -20.00 9.86
N ASP A 336 17.55 -18.83 9.57
CA ASP A 336 19.00 -18.57 9.70
C ASP A 336 19.35 -17.51 10.77
N ASP A 337 18.37 -16.76 11.29
CA ASP A 337 18.59 -15.64 12.22
C ASP A 337 17.72 -15.74 13.49
N ASP A 338 18.36 -16.11 14.60
CA ASP A 338 17.72 -16.29 15.92
C ASP A 338 17.16 -14.99 16.53
N ARG A 339 17.43 -13.81 15.94
CA ARG A 339 16.82 -12.55 16.41
C ARG A 339 15.32 -12.51 16.16
N VAL A 340 14.83 -13.20 15.14
CA VAL A 340 13.40 -13.29 14.82
C VAL A 340 12.70 -14.18 15.84
N LYS A 341 11.59 -13.69 16.40
CA LYS A 341 10.83 -14.36 17.48
C LYS A 341 9.42 -14.78 17.09
N ALA A 342 8.84 -14.19 16.04
CA ALA A 342 7.53 -14.56 15.54
C ALA A 342 7.43 -14.20 14.04
N LEU A 343 6.70 -14.99 13.25
CA LEU A 343 6.56 -14.79 11.81
C LEU A 343 5.10 -14.87 11.36
N ILE A 344 4.68 -13.92 10.50
CA ILE A 344 3.45 -13.99 9.72
C ILE A 344 3.80 -14.07 8.24
N GLY A 345 3.40 -15.16 7.58
CA GLY A 345 3.52 -15.33 6.14
C GLY A 345 2.17 -15.12 5.44
N MET A 346 2.03 -14.05 4.67
CA MET A 346 0.84 -13.74 3.87
C MET A 346 1.06 -14.20 2.43
N ASP A 347 0.39 -15.27 2.00
CA ASP A 347 0.71 -15.98 0.76
C ASP A 347 2.23 -16.19 0.62
N ALA A 348 2.87 -16.69 1.66
CA ALA A 348 4.33 -16.81 1.67
C ALA A 348 4.81 -17.73 0.54
N TRP A 349 5.60 -17.18 -0.37
CA TRP A 349 6.15 -17.92 -1.50
C TRP A 349 7.43 -18.65 -1.09
N VAL A 350 7.26 -19.87 -0.60
CA VAL A 350 8.32 -20.74 -0.07
C VAL A 350 8.84 -21.75 -1.09
N GLU A 351 8.18 -21.91 -2.24
CA GLU A 351 8.65 -22.75 -3.36
C GLU A 351 10.12 -22.52 -3.73
N PRO A 352 10.63 -21.26 -3.78
CA PRO A 352 12.02 -21.04 -4.17
C PRO A 352 13.03 -21.45 -3.08
N ILE A 353 12.59 -21.71 -1.85
CA ILE A 353 13.48 -22.11 -0.75
C ILE A 353 13.91 -23.56 -0.95
N GLN A 354 15.21 -23.83 -0.78
CA GLN A 354 15.74 -25.17 -0.94
C GLN A 354 15.11 -26.14 0.06
N LYS A 355 14.75 -27.36 -0.39
CA LYS A 355 14.02 -28.35 0.43
C LYS A 355 14.71 -28.69 1.75
N ASN A 356 16.04 -28.80 1.76
CA ASN A 356 16.81 -29.06 2.98
C ASN A 356 16.66 -27.94 4.04
N LYS A 357 16.44 -26.68 3.62
CA LYS A 357 16.11 -25.58 4.54
C LYS A 357 14.68 -25.66 5.04
N LEU A 358 13.71 -25.97 4.17
CA LEU A 358 12.33 -26.21 4.59
C LEU A 358 12.22 -27.37 5.59
N ASP A 359 13.01 -28.43 5.38
CA ASP A 359 13.08 -29.60 6.27
C ASP A 359 13.59 -29.27 7.69
N ALA A 360 14.33 -28.18 7.86
CA ALA A 360 14.76 -27.72 9.18
C ALA A 360 13.60 -27.17 10.01
N GLY A 361 12.61 -26.55 9.36
CA GLY A 361 11.44 -25.95 9.99
C GLY A 361 11.76 -24.72 10.85
N LEU A 362 10.77 -23.85 11.01
CA LEU A 362 10.85 -22.70 11.90
C LEU A 362 10.86 -23.15 13.36
N GLN A 363 11.71 -22.51 14.17
CA GLN A 363 11.85 -22.77 15.61
C GLN A 363 11.05 -21.78 16.47
N ILE A 364 10.23 -20.95 15.84
CA ILE A 364 9.48 -19.85 16.43
C ILE A 364 7.98 -20.00 16.14
N PRO A 365 7.10 -19.37 16.92
CA PRO A 365 5.70 -19.18 16.56
C PRO A 365 5.54 -18.65 15.14
N SER A 366 4.71 -19.30 14.33
CA SER A 366 4.45 -18.88 12.95
C SER A 366 2.99 -18.97 12.56
N LEU A 367 2.48 -17.92 11.92
CA LEU A 367 1.13 -17.88 11.36
C LEU A 367 1.23 -17.70 9.86
N PHE A 368 0.49 -18.50 9.11
CA PHE A 368 0.37 -18.35 7.67
C PHE A 368 -1.08 -18.02 7.30
N LEU A 369 -1.24 -17.01 6.46
CA LEU A 369 -2.52 -16.63 5.87
C LEU A 369 -2.43 -16.86 4.36
N ARG A 370 -3.34 -17.65 3.79
CA ARG A 370 -3.36 -17.98 2.37
C ARG A 370 -4.58 -17.35 1.69
N SER A 371 -4.40 -16.86 0.47
CA SER A 371 -5.50 -16.49 -0.42
C SER A 371 -6.23 -17.72 -0.93
N HIS A 372 -7.46 -17.53 -1.40
CA HIS A 372 -8.19 -18.59 -2.09
C HIS A 372 -7.51 -18.97 -3.42
N GLU A 373 -6.98 -17.98 -4.14
CA GLU A 373 -6.29 -18.18 -5.42
C GLU A 373 -5.10 -19.15 -5.33
N TRP A 374 -4.37 -19.16 -4.22
CA TRP A 374 -3.14 -19.94 -4.06
C TRP A 374 -3.34 -21.39 -3.61
N GLU A 375 -4.60 -21.83 -3.41
CA GLU A 375 -4.96 -23.17 -2.94
C GLU A 375 -4.37 -24.30 -3.81
N GLU A 376 -4.35 -24.13 -5.13
CA GLU A 376 -3.88 -25.14 -6.09
C GLU A 376 -2.46 -24.86 -6.63
N SER A 377 -1.72 -23.92 -6.03
CA SER A 377 -0.39 -23.53 -6.51
C SER A 377 0.70 -24.56 -6.16
N LEU A 378 1.79 -24.58 -6.96
CA LEU A 378 2.99 -25.38 -6.66
C LEU A 378 3.68 -24.97 -5.34
N ASN A 379 3.38 -23.76 -4.86
CA ASN A 379 3.83 -23.29 -3.56
C ASN A 379 3.17 -24.04 -2.40
N ASN A 380 1.92 -24.50 -2.59
CA ASN A 380 1.11 -25.07 -1.52
C ASN A 380 1.74 -26.35 -0.94
N GLU A 381 2.29 -27.24 -1.79
CA GLU A 381 3.00 -28.44 -1.33
C GLU A 381 4.21 -28.10 -0.44
N ASN A 382 4.99 -27.09 -0.83
CA ASN A 382 6.18 -26.66 -0.08
C ASN A 382 5.79 -25.95 1.23
N LEU A 383 4.66 -25.23 1.25
CA LEU A 383 4.12 -24.63 2.46
C LEU A 383 3.71 -25.70 3.47
N PHE A 384 2.95 -26.73 3.06
CA PHE A 384 2.61 -27.83 3.98
C PHE A 384 3.84 -28.61 4.45
N LEU A 385 4.84 -28.83 3.59
CA LEU A 385 6.12 -29.41 3.99
C LEU A 385 6.78 -28.59 5.11
N LEU A 386 6.83 -27.26 4.97
CA LEU A 386 7.39 -26.38 6.01
C LEU A 386 6.59 -26.48 7.32
N LEU A 387 5.26 -26.36 7.24
CA LEU A 387 4.37 -26.39 8.42
C LEU A 387 4.55 -27.67 9.24
N ASP A 388 4.70 -28.82 8.58
CA ASP A 388 4.95 -30.11 9.25
C ASP A 388 6.26 -30.11 10.05
N LYS A 389 7.27 -29.37 9.57
CA LYS A 389 8.61 -29.29 10.18
C LYS A 389 8.71 -28.21 11.25
N ASN A 390 7.90 -27.16 11.15
CA ASN A 390 7.87 -26.08 12.13
C ASN A 390 7.60 -26.61 13.55
N LYS A 391 8.22 -25.98 14.54
CA LYS A 391 7.82 -26.18 15.93
C LYS A 391 6.47 -25.51 16.19
N PRO A 392 5.65 -26.08 17.07
CA PRO A 392 4.46 -25.39 17.54
C PRO A 392 4.82 -24.12 18.34
N PRO A 393 3.94 -23.11 18.35
CA PRO A 393 2.69 -23.05 17.61
C PRO A 393 2.90 -22.68 16.14
N THR A 394 2.23 -23.41 15.23
CA THR A 394 2.12 -23.01 13.83
C THR A 394 0.70 -23.24 13.30
N ASP A 395 0.15 -22.24 12.63
CA ASP A 395 -1.21 -22.31 12.08
C ASP A 395 -1.24 -21.81 10.62
N LEU A 396 -2.16 -22.38 9.84
CA LEU A 396 -2.49 -21.91 8.49
C LEU A 396 -4.00 -21.65 8.41
N PHE A 397 -4.36 -20.44 8.01
CA PHE A 397 -5.72 -20.06 7.67
C PHE A 397 -5.81 -19.64 6.21
N GLN A 398 -6.96 -19.88 5.59
CA GLN A 398 -7.31 -19.35 4.28
C GLN A 398 -8.42 -18.31 4.42
N ILE A 399 -8.27 -17.19 3.72
CA ILE A 399 -9.32 -16.19 3.59
C ILE A 399 -10.02 -16.42 2.24
N ASN A 400 -11.23 -16.97 2.26
CA ASN A 400 -11.96 -17.29 1.03
C ASN A 400 -12.29 -16.03 0.22
N ASN A 401 -12.49 -16.22 -1.09
CA ASN A 401 -12.82 -15.16 -2.05
C ASN A 401 -11.73 -14.09 -2.21
N THR A 402 -10.52 -14.31 -1.68
CA THR A 402 -9.37 -13.42 -1.89
C THR A 402 -8.47 -13.93 -3.02
N GLY A 403 -7.91 -12.98 -3.76
CA GLY A 403 -6.79 -13.19 -4.66
C GLY A 403 -5.47 -12.84 -3.99
N HIS A 404 -4.36 -13.12 -4.67
CA HIS A 404 -3.02 -12.96 -4.12
C HIS A 404 -2.69 -11.51 -3.69
N GLN A 405 -3.21 -10.53 -4.44
CA GLN A 405 -2.95 -9.11 -4.20
C GLN A 405 -3.81 -8.51 -3.08
N ASP A 406 -4.83 -9.22 -2.59
CA ASP A 406 -5.70 -8.73 -1.51
C ASP A 406 -4.98 -8.64 -0.17
N PHE A 407 -3.79 -9.24 -0.06
CA PHE A 407 -2.91 -9.14 1.10
C PHE A 407 -2.13 -7.82 1.18
N SER A 408 -2.49 -6.85 0.36
CA SER A 408 -1.82 -5.57 0.21
C SER A 408 -2.83 -4.45 -0.09
N MET A 409 -2.41 -3.19 -0.02
CA MET A 409 -3.29 -2.04 -0.22
C MET A 409 -3.70 -1.78 -1.69
N ILE A 410 -3.76 -2.80 -2.54
CA ILE A 410 -4.15 -2.66 -3.95
C ILE A 410 -5.58 -2.12 -4.12
N TYR A 411 -6.46 -2.37 -3.15
CA TYR A 411 -7.81 -1.80 -3.11
C TYR A 411 -7.84 -0.26 -3.07
N MET A 412 -6.72 0.40 -2.75
CA MET A 412 -6.57 1.86 -2.73
C MET A 412 -6.33 2.48 -4.11
N TYR A 413 -6.14 1.68 -5.18
CA TYR A 413 -5.90 2.22 -6.52
C TYR A 413 -7.19 2.42 -7.32
N SER A 414 -8.06 1.40 -7.33
CA SER A 414 -9.28 1.39 -8.14
C SER A 414 -10.28 0.36 -7.63
N PRO A 415 -11.59 0.69 -7.55
CA PRO A 415 -12.63 -0.31 -7.30
C PRO A 415 -12.83 -1.28 -8.48
N LEU A 416 -12.13 -1.04 -9.61
CA LEU A 416 -12.24 -1.89 -10.80
C LEU A 416 -11.27 -3.07 -10.80
N SER A 417 -10.34 -3.14 -9.84
CA SER A 417 -9.30 -4.20 -9.79
C SER A 417 -9.88 -5.61 -9.89
N LYS A 418 -11.01 -5.86 -9.24
CA LYS A 418 -11.71 -7.16 -9.27
C LYS A 418 -12.20 -7.56 -10.67
N TYR A 419 -12.65 -6.60 -11.48
CA TYR A 419 -13.14 -6.89 -12.84
C TYR A 419 -12.01 -7.21 -13.82
N PHE A 420 -10.77 -6.91 -13.43
CA PHE A 420 -9.56 -7.26 -14.16
C PHE A 420 -8.82 -8.44 -13.51
N HIS A 421 -9.43 -9.12 -12.53
CA HIS A 421 -8.83 -10.22 -11.78
C HIS A 421 -7.48 -9.89 -11.13
N ILE A 422 -7.28 -8.61 -10.78
CA ILE A 422 -6.10 -8.18 -10.01
C ILE A 422 -6.30 -8.54 -8.53
N THR A 423 -7.53 -8.38 -8.04
CA THR A 423 -7.97 -8.70 -6.67
C THR A 423 -9.08 -9.75 -6.70
N GLY A 424 -9.34 -10.39 -5.57
CA GLY A 424 -10.45 -11.32 -5.42
C GLY A 424 -11.82 -10.65 -5.37
N GLU A 425 -12.83 -11.45 -5.02
CA GLU A 425 -14.23 -11.03 -4.90
C GLU A 425 -14.57 -10.43 -3.54
N LEU A 426 -13.78 -10.74 -2.50
CA LEU A 426 -13.93 -10.13 -1.18
C LEU A 426 -13.69 -8.62 -1.27
N ASP A 427 -14.47 -7.82 -0.54
CA ASP A 427 -14.21 -6.38 -0.48
C ASP A 427 -12.83 -6.12 0.13
N GLY A 428 -12.00 -5.33 -0.54
CA GLY A 428 -10.62 -5.12 -0.11
C GLY A 428 -10.48 -4.48 1.28
N ARG A 429 -11.44 -3.67 1.73
CA ARG A 429 -11.41 -3.09 3.09
C ARG A 429 -11.82 -4.12 4.13
N GLU A 430 -12.76 -5.00 3.80
CA GLU A 430 -13.12 -6.14 4.63
C GLU A 430 -11.93 -7.12 4.76
N GLY A 431 -11.28 -7.46 3.64
CA GLY A 431 -10.08 -8.30 3.63
C GLY A 431 -8.91 -7.69 4.43
N ALA A 432 -8.67 -6.39 4.32
CA ALA A 432 -7.68 -5.69 5.11
C ALA A 432 -7.99 -5.75 6.61
N LYS A 433 -9.26 -5.56 7.01
CA LYS A 433 -9.69 -5.66 8.41
C LYS A 433 -9.40 -7.04 9.00
N ILE A 434 -9.71 -8.11 8.26
CA ILE A 434 -9.42 -9.49 8.70
C ILE A 434 -7.92 -9.64 8.95
N GLN A 435 -7.09 -9.24 7.99
CA GLN A 435 -5.63 -9.32 8.14
C GLN A 435 -5.12 -8.52 9.35
N HIS A 436 -5.65 -7.31 9.57
CA HIS A 436 -5.30 -6.46 10.71
C HIS A 436 -5.55 -7.15 12.06
N GLU A 437 -6.70 -7.80 12.23
CA GLU A 437 -7.03 -8.54 13.46
C GLU A 437 -6.07 -9.71 13.70
N PHE A 438 -5.78 -10.51 12.66
CA PHE A 438 -4.83 -11.62 12.76
C PHE A 438 -3.42 -11.12 13.10
N ILE A 439 -2.95 -10.08 12.42
CA ILE A 439 -1.61 -9.52 12.59
C ILE A 439 -1.43 -8.98 14.01
N LEU A 440 -2.35 -8.11 14.45
CA LEU A 440 -2.24 -7.47 15.75
C LEU A 440 -2.34 -8.51 16.88
N ASN A 441 -3.34 -9.40 16.82
CA ASN A 441 -3.53 -10.43 17.84
C ASN A 441 -2.32 -11.37 17.94
N PHE A 442 -1.78 -11.83 16.80
CA PHE A 442 -0.63 -12.73 16.78
C PHE A 442 0.61 -12.12 17.43
N PHE A 443 0.95 -10.86 17.11
CA PHE A 443 2.11 -10.22 17.73
C PHE A 443 1.85 -9.86 19.20
N ASP A 444 0.61 -9.50 19.56
CA ASP A 444 0.26 -9.28 20.97
C ASP A 444 0.39 -10.57 21.79
N LEU A 445 0.11 -11.74 21.20
CA LEU A 445 0.34 -13.05 21.84
C LEU A 445 1.84 -13.33 22.03
N TYR A 446 2.64 -13.21 20.97
CA TYR A 446 3.99 -13.78 20.97
C TYR A 446 5.12 -12.79 21.26
N LEU A 447 4.93 -11.49 21.02
CA LEU A 447 5.93 -10.47 21.31
C LEU A 447 5.63 -9.72 22.61
N LYS A 448 4.36 -9.35 22.86
CA LYS A 448 3.95 -8.62 24.07
C LYS A 448 3.42 -9.50 25.20
N LYS A 449 2.94 -10.71 24.89
CA LYS A 449 2.28 -11.61 25.85
C LYS A 449 1.08 -10.96 26.54
N SER A 450 0.32 -10.17 25.80
CA SER A 450 -0.79 -9.33 26.30
C SER A 450 -2.13 -9.57 25.62
N ALA A 451 -2.18 -10.42 24.58
CA ALA A 451 -3.43 -10.71 23.88
C ALA A 451 -4.43 -11.48 24.76
N ASN A 452 -5.71 -11.15 24.59
CA ASN A 452 -6.83 -11.72 25.34
C ASN A 452 -7.63 -12.79 24.57
N LYS A 453 -7.29 -13.01 23.29
CA LYS A 453 -7.96 -13.96 22.40
C LYS A 453 -6.90 -14.88 21.79
N SER A 454 -7.25 -16.14 21.59
CA SER A 454 -6.46 -17.05 20.76
C SER A 454 -6.60 -16.69 19.28
N ILE A 455 -5.70 -17.19 18.44
CA ILE A 455 -5.80 -16.97 16.99
C ILE A 455 -7.04 -17.65 16.38
N ASP A 456 -7.52 -18.73 17.01
CA ASP A 456 -8.76 -19.41 16.61
C ASP A 456 -10.00 -18.58 16.96
N ASP A 457 -9.98 -17.86 18.09
CA ASP A 457 -11.06 -16.94 18.44
C ASP A 457 -11.18 -15.81 17.43
N VAL A 458 -10.05 -15.27 16.96
CA VAL A 458 -10.01 -14.27 15.88
C VAL A 458 -10.61 -14.84 14.59
N ALA A 459 -10.20 -16.06 14.20
CA ALA A 459 -10.72 -16.69 12.99
C ALA A 459 -12.25 -16.88 13.03
N ASN A 460 -12.79 -17.27 14.18
CA ASN A 460 -14.22 -17.52 14.36
C ASN A 460 -15.10 -16.24 14.27
N GLU A 461 -14.51 -15.05 14.24
CA GLU A 461 -15.24 -13.79 14.01
C GLU A 461 -15.58 -13.57 12.53
N PHE A 462 -15.01 -14.36 11.61
CA PHE A 462 -15.11 -14.16 10.18
C PHE A 462 -15.52 -15.43 9.43
N ASP A 463 -16.75 -15.45 8.92
CA ASP A 463 -17.31 -16.60 8.18
C ASP A 463 -16.51 -16.99 6.91
N VAL A 464 -15.72 -16.06 6.37
CA VAL A 464 -14.90 -16.29 5.17
C VAL A 464 -13.55 -16.92 5.49
N VAL A 465 -13.19 -17.11 6.76
CA VAL A 465 -11.88 -17.63 7.18
C VAL A 465 -11.97 -19.10 7.55
N ASN A 466 -11.13 -19.92 6.91
CA ASN A 466 -11.05 -21.36 7.14
C ASN A 466 -9.69 -21.72 7.76
N LYS A 467 -9.69 -22.48 8.85
CA LYS A 467 -8.47 -23.10 9.37
C LYS A 467 -8.12 -24.33 8.53
N LEU A 468 -6.89 -24.39 8.01
CA LEU A 468 -6.41 -25.48 7.16
C LEU A 468 -5.35 -26.34 7.84
N TYR A 469 -4.59 -25.74 8.75
CA TYR A 469 -3.53 -26.43 9.49
C TYR A 469 -3.43 -25.87 10.90
N SER A 470 -3.10 -26.73 11.85
CA SER A 470 -2.73 -26.33 13.20
C SER A 470 -1.75 -27.33 13.80
N LYS A 471 -0.73 -26.80 14.47
CA LYS A 471 0.16 -27.57 15.32
C LYS A 471 0.36 -26.76 16.59
N THR A 472 -0.28 -27.20 17.66
CA THR A 472 -0.22 -26.54 18.98
C THR A 472 0.88 -27.14 19.84
N SER A 473 1.38 -26.38 20.81
CA SER A 473 2.29 -26.92 21.82
C SER A 473 1.48 -27.84 22.72
N SER A 474 1.86 -29.11 22.86
CA SER A 474 1.30 -29.97 23.89
C SER A 474 1.63 -29.38 25.26
N GLU A 475 0.61 -29.16 26.09
CA GLU A 475 0.75 -28.72 27.50
C GLU A 475 1.74 -29.58 28.30
#